data_AF-T0MGS2-F1
#
_entry.id   AF-T0MGS2-F1
#
_cell.length_a   1.000
_cell.length_b   1.000
_cell.length_c   1.000
_cell.angle_alpha   90.00
_cell.angle_beta   90.00
_cell.angle_gamma   90.00
#
_symmetry.space_group_name_H-M   'P 1'
#
loop_
_entity.id
_entity.type
_entity.pdbx_description
1 polymer ?
#
loop_
_entity_poly.entity_id
_entity_poly.type
_entity_poly.pdbx_seq_one_letter_code
_entity_poly.pdbx_strand_id
1 'polypeptide(L)'
;MILEYLRVEILIVEKKTRYDLLANHCGSMNGYKIRIILYVMTWKEITTNFYKKYRSELNIDSRTQAYIQARANKLLRNNSQLYSNSDNI
;
A
#
# COMPACT_ATOMS: atom_id res chain seq x y z
N MET A 1 19.88 2.18 0.40
CA MET A 1 19.26 0.83 0.42
C MET A 1 18.66 0.50 1.78
N ILE A 2 19.43 0.47 2.88
CA ILE A 2 18.91 0.13 4.23
C ILE A 2 17.86 1.14 4.75
N LEU A 3 18.08 2.44 4.53
CA LEU A 3 17.16 3.49 5.01
C LEU A 3 15.79 3.48 4.32
N GLU A 4 15.73 3.15 3.02
CA GLU A 4 14.45 3.05 2.30
C GLU A 4 13.63 1.85 2.77
N TYR A 5 14.31 0.74 3.08
CA TYR A 5 13.67 -0.48 3.58
C TYR A 5 13.07 -0.24 4.98
N LEU A 6 13.83 0.37 5.89
CA LEU A 6 13.35 0.72 7.24
C LEU A 6 12.15 1.67 7.18
N ARG A 7 12.15 2.63 6.24
CA ARG A 7 11.01 3.54 6.04
C ARG A 7 9.73 2.81 5.64
N VAL A 8 9.82 1.78 4.79
CA VAL A 8 8.67 0.98 4.36
C VAL A 8 8.13 0.14 5.53
N GLU A 9 9.00 -0.45 6.36
CA GLU A 9 8.56 -1.23 7.52
C GLU A 9 7.85 -0.37 8.57
N ILE A 10 8.37 0.82 8.87
CA ILE A 10 7.71 1.76 9.80
C ILE A 10 6.33 2.14 9.27
N LEU A 11 6.21 2.50 7.98
CA LEU A 11 4.92 2.83 7.37
C LEU A 11 3.93 1.67 7.42
N ILE A 12 4.39 0.43 7.22
CA ILE A 12 3.55 -0.77 7.32
C ILE A 12 2.96 -0.90 8.72
N VAL A 13 3.80 -0.75 9.75
CA VAL A 13 3.38 -0.83 11.15
C VAL A 13 2.38 0.28 11.47
N GLU A 14 2.70 1.53 11.11
CA GLU A 14 1.82 2.67 11.35
C GLU A 14 0.44 2.49 10.70
N LYS A 15 0.41 2.05 9.43
CA LYS A 15 -0.84 1.83 8.71
C LYS A 15 -1.63 0.68 9.31
N LYS A 16 -0.98 -0.43 9.61
CA LYS A 16 -1.64 -1.59 10.23
C LYS A 16 -2.31 -1.20 11.54
N THR A 17 -1.61 -0.48 12.42
CA THR A 17 -2.18 -0.02 13.70
C THR A 17 -3.42 0.85 13.52
N ARG A 18 -3.39 1.78 12.55
CA ARG A 18 -4.57 2.64 12.27
C ARG A 18 -5.76 1.84 11.75
N TYR A 19 -5.51 0.90 10.84
CA TYR A 19 -6.58 0.06 10.33
C TYR A 19 -7.09 -0.87 11.44
N ASP A 20 -6.24 -1.45 12.29
CA ASP A 20 -6.64 -2.33 13.38
C ASP A 20 -7.62 -1.64 14.34
N LEU A 21 -7.38 -0.36 14.65
CA LEU A 21 -8.33 0.47 15.42
C LEU A 21 -9.68 0.62 14.70
N LEU A 22 -9.66 0.87 13.39
CA LEU A 22 -10.89 0.98 12.59
C LEU A 22 -11.66 -0.35 12.51
N ALA A 23 -10.96 -1.47 12.34
CA ALA A 23 -11.55 -2.79 12.33
C ALA A 23 -12.18 -3.15 13.68
N ASN A 24 -11.53 -2.76 14.79
CA ASN A 24 -12.09 -2.95 16.12
C ASN A 24 -13.35 -2.12 16.33
N HIS A 25 -13.34 -0.85 15.90
CA HIS A 25 -14.51 0.02 15.99
C HIS A 25 -15.69 -0.50 15.15
N CYS A 26 -15.44 -0.81 13.88
CA CYS A 26 -16.46 -1.33 12.97
C CYS A 26 -16.96 -2.72 13.39
N GLY A 27 -16.06 -3.58 13.89
CA GLY A 27 -16.44 -4.88 14.43
C GLY A 27 -17.28 -4.79 15.70
N SER A 28 -16.99 -3.83 16.58
CA SER A 28 -17.79 -3.54 17.77
C SER A 28 -19.20 -3.06 17.41
N MET A 29 -19.31 -2.19 16.39
CA MET A 29 -20.58 -1.60 15.96
C MET A 29 -21.50 -2.61 15.27
N ASN A 30 -20.94 -3.54 14.48
CA ASN A 30 -21.71 -4.46 13.65
C ASN A 30 -21.72 -5.91 14.19
N GLY A 31 -20.98 -6.21 15.25
CA GLY A 31 -20.88 -7.55 15.84
C GLY A 31 -20.07 -8.56 15.03
N TYR A 32 -19.28 -8.11 14.04
CA TYR A 32 -18.49 -8.97 13.16
C TYR A 32 -16.98 -8.85 13.43
N LYS A 33 -16.25 -9.95 13.26
CA LYS A 33 -14.79 -9.93 13.32
C LYS A 33 -14.20 -9.50 11.98
N ILE A 34 -13.57 -8.33 11.94
CA ILE A 34 -12.91 -7.80 10.74
C ILE A 34 -11.44 -8.23 10.73
N ARG A 35 -10.96 -8.76 9.60
CA ARG A 35 -9.56 -9.10 9.36
C ARG A 35 -8.96 -8.11 8.36
N ILE A 36 -7.82 -7.52 8.70
CA ILE A 36 -7.10 -6.59 7.83
C ILE A 36 -6.00 -7.31 7.09
N ILE A 37 -6.00 -7.14 5.77
CA ILE A 37 -4.99 -7.67 4.85
C ILE A 37 -4.27 -6.47 4.25
N LEU A 38 -2.98 -6.30 4.59
CA LEU A 38 -2.17 -5.23 4.05
C LEU A 38 -1.34 -5.75 2.87
N TYR A 39 -1.52 -5.13 1.70
CA TYR A 39 -0.74 -5.43 0.51
C TYR A 39 0.06 -4.18 0.11
N VAL A 40 1.38 -4.24 0.30
CA VAL A 40 2.29 -3.14 -0.03
C VAL A 40 3.13 -3.50 -1.24
N MET A 41 3.15 -2.58 -2.21
CA MET A 41 3.95 -2.67 -3.42
C MET A 41 4.75 -1.38 -3.56
N THR A 42 6.05 -1.48 -3.82
CA THR A 42 6.85 -0.33 -4.19
C THR A 42 7.01 -0.29 -5.70
N TRP A 43 7.28 0.90 -6.24
CA TRP A 43 7.40 1.10 -7.68
C TRP A 43 8.63 0.41 -8.30
N LYS A 44 9.69 0.17 -7.51
CA LYS A 44 10.95 -0.46 -7.91
C LYS A 44 10.95 -1.97 -7.69
N GLU A 45 10.34 -2.46 -6.62
CA GLU A 45 10.34 -3.88 -6.27
C GLU A 45 9.16 -4.27 -5.37
N ILE A 46 8.89 -5.57 -5.31
CA ILE A 46 8.03 -6.16 -4.28
C ILE A 46 8.84 -6.31 -2.99
N THR A 47 8.73 -5.33 -2.09
CA THR A 47 9.70 -5.15 -1.00
C THR A 47 9.31 -5.84 0.31
N THR A 48 8.43 -6.86 0.33
CA THR A 48 8.03 -7.46 1.62
C THR A 48 7.91 -8.98 1.59
N ASN A 49 8.31 -9.63 2.69
CA ASN A 49 8.09 -11.06 2.92
C ASN A 49 6.60 -11.41 3.06
N PHE A 50 5.77 -10.48 3.52
CA PHE A 50 4.32 -10.64 3.68
C PHE A 50 3.56 -10.68 2.36
N TYR A 51 4.17 -10.15 1.30
CA TYR A 51 3.60 -10.05 -0.03
C TYR A 51 3.02 -11.37 -0.53
N LYS A 52 3.78 -12.47 -0.47
CA LYS A 52 3.37 -13.74 -1.09
C LYS A 52 2.11 -14.32 -0.44
N LYS A 53 2.01 -14.22 0.89
CA LYS A 53 0.87 -14.72 1.65
C LYS A 53 -0.41 -13.96 1.29
N TYR A 54 -0.37 -12.63 1.38
CA TYR A 54 -1.54 -11.80 1.13
C TYR A 54 -1.91 -11.71 -0.34
N ARG A 55 -0.93 -11.80 -1.25
CA ARG A 55 -1.19 -11.91 -2.69
C ARG A 55 -2.03 -13.14 -3.02
N SER A 56 -1.71 -14.28 -2.39
CA SER A 56 -2.46 -15.53 -2.56
C SER A 56 -3.87 -15.41 -1.97
N GLU A 57 -4.00 -14.86 -0.76
CA GLU A 57 -5.30 -14.64 -0.11
C GLU A 57 -6.21 -13.68 -0.90
N LEU A 58 -5.63 -12.68 -1.56
CA LEU A 58 -6.35 -11.73 -2.42
C LEU A 58 -6.49 -12.19 -3.88
N ASN A 59 -5.93 -13.35 -4.23
CA ASN A 59 -5.91 -13.90 -5.58
C ASN A 59 -5.40 -12.91 -6.66
N ILE A 60 -4.36 -12.14 -6.33
CA ILE A 60 -3.79 -11.13 -7.24
C ILE A 60 -2.81 -11.80 -8.21
N ASP A 61 -3.22 -11.94 -9.46
CA ASP A 61 -2.36 -12.44 -10.52
C ASP A 61 -1.29 -11.40 -10.95
N SER A 62 -0.29 -11.83 -11.70
CA SER A 62 0.83 -10.97 -12.11
C SER A 62 0.42 -9.83 -13.04
N ARG A 63 -0.62 -10.01 -13.85
CA ARG A 63 -1.14 -8.97 -14.76
C ARG A 63 -1.87 -7.89 -13.97
N THR A 64 -2.73 -8.28 -13.02
CA THR A 64 -3.40 -7.34 -12.12
C THR A 64 -2.39 -6.53 -11.32
N GLN A 65 -1.36 -7.19 -10.81
CA GLN A 65 -0.26 -6.55 -10.12
C GLN A 65 0.45 -5.50 -11.01
N ALA A 66 0.87 -5.90 -12.22
CA ALA A 66 1.56 -5.01 -13.15
C ALA A 66 0.69 -3.81 -13.56
N TYR A 67 -0.62 -4.02 -13.73
CA TYR A 67 -1.56 -2.95 -14.01
C TYR A 67 -1.64 -1.93 -12.86
N ILE A 68 -1.79 -2.39 -11.61
CA ILE A 68 -1.81 -1.52 -10.43
C ILE A 68 -0.51 -0.71 -10.35
N GLN A 69 0.64 -1.36 -10.55
CA GLN A 69 1.94 -0.70 -10.51
C GLN A 69 2.09 0.37 -11.60
N ALA A 70 1.71 0.04 -12.84
CA ALA A 70 1.74 0.98 -13.96
C ALA A 70 0.82 2.19 -13.71
N ARG A 71 -0.36 1.96 -13.14
CA ARG A 71 -1.30 3.04 -12.79
C ARG A 71 -0.76 3.94 -11.69
N ALA A 72 -0.20 3.37 -10.63
CA ALA A 72 0.43 4.12 -9.55
C ALA A 72 1.59 4.98 -10.07
N ASN A 73 2.44 4.43 -10.94
CA ASN A 73 3.54 5.16 -11.56
C ASN A 73 3.05 6.33 -12.43
N LYS A 74 1.97 6.12 -13.20
CA LYS A 74 1.37 7.19 -14.00
C LYS A 74 0.85 8.34 -13.10
N LEU A 75 0.18 8.01 -12.01
CA LEU A 75 -0.33 9.02 -11.07
C LEU A 75 0.81 9.80 -10.40
N LEU A 76 1.85 9.12 -9.93
CA LEU A 76 3.02 9.76 -9.35
C LEU A 76 3.69 10.72 -10.33
N ARG A 77 3.86 10.29 -11.59
CA ARG A 77 4.44 11.13 -12.65
C ARG A 77 3.59 12.36 -12.92
N ASN A 78 2.27 12.20 -13.03
CA ASN A 78 1.36 13.33 -13.23
C ASN A 78 1.43 14.32 -12.07
N ASN A 79 1.43 13.83 -10.82
CA ASN A 79 1.55 14.70 -9.65
C ASN A 79 2.89 15.46 -9.64
N SER A 80 4.01 14.80 -9.95
CA SER A 80 5.29 15.51 -10.08
C SER A 80 5.26 16.60 -11.15
N GLN A 81 4.57 16.38 -12.28
CA GLN A 81 4.40 17.40 -13.32
C GLN A 81 3.54 18.57 -12.84
N LEU A 82 2.51 18.33 -12.03
CA LEU A 82 1.68 19.38 -11.45
C LEU A 82 2.48 20.28 -10.51
N TYR A 83 3.31 19.71 -9.64
CA TYR A 83 4.17 20.48 -8.74
C TYR A 83 5.26 21.25 -9.50
N SER A 84 5.86 20.66 -10.54
CA SER A 84 6.82 21.39 -11.39
C SER A 84 6.17 22.53 -12.18
N ASN A 85 4.88 22.43 -12.52
CA ASN A 85 4.18 23.48 -13.24
C ASN A 85 3.63 24.58 -12.31
N SER A 86 3.41 24.31 -11.02
CA SER A 86 3.02 25.33 -10.03
C SER A 86 4.18 26.18 -9.55
N ASP A 87 5.42 25.65 -9.60
CA ASP A 87 6.63 26.38 -9.19
C ASP A 87 7.16 27.31 -10.32
N ASN A 88 6.54 27.26 -11.49
CA ASN A 88 6.88 28.07 -12.68
C ASN A 88 5.87 29.20 -12.96
N ILE A 89 5.04 29.56 -11.97
CA ILE A 89 4.06 30.67 -12.02
C ILE A 89 4.37 31.67 -10.90
#